data_AF-A0A925GGN6-F1
#
_entry.id   AF-A0A925GGN6-F1
#
_cell.length_a   1.000
_cell.length_b   1.000
_cell.length_c   1.000
_cell.angle_alpha   90.00
_cell.angle_beta   90.00
_cell.angle_gamma   90.00
#
_symmetry.space_group_name_H-M   'P 1'
#
loop_
_entity.id
_entity.type
_entity.pdbx_description
1 polymer ?
#
loop_
_entity_poly.entity_id
_entity_poly.type
_entity_poly.pdbx_seq_one_letter_code
_entity_poly.pdbx_strand_id
1 'polypeptide(L)'
;MNALPNPVSRGRERGISLIIVLILLVVIGLTAATAMRGATSSQRVTNNVRMDNLAQQYAESALRYCEAQLQLADAARVNSLKLAVIPAVNMTVVGTVGAWEQTVSWTGVPGSGGASATRTVLPAAQYSTAGVSSSVPARPPECVAETQTLAGSPTFTVTVVTARGFSPDYTNDGAGNTVSGAVVWLQSILNL
;
A
#
# COMPACT_ATOMS: atom_id res chain seq x y z
N MET A 1 -57.41 -46.49 -58.71
CA MET A 1 -56.13 -46.00 -59.29
C MET A 1 -55.39 -45.31 -58.16
N ASN A 2 -54.44 -46.02 -57.53
CA ASN A 2 -53.76 -45.61 -56.30
C ASN A 2 -52.51 -44.76 -56.63
N ALA A 3 -52.40 -43.57 -56.03
CA ALA A 3 -51.17 -42.80 -56.03
C ALA A 3 -50.25 -43.30 -54.90
N LEU A 4 -49.04 -43.72 -55.26
CA LEU A 4 -47.98 -44.13 -54.32
C LEU A 4 -47.30 -42.89 -53.71
N PRO A 5 -47.04 -42.84 -52.39
CA PRO A 5 -46.25 -41.78 -51.78
C PRO A 5 -44.74 -41.97 -52.04
N ASN A 6 -44.07 -40.89 -52.40
CA ASN A 6 -42.63 -40.83 -52.68
C ASN A 6 -41.80 -40.83 -51.37
N PRO A 7 -40.83 -41.75 -51.17
CA PRO A 7 -39.97 -41.74 -49.99
C PRO A 7 -38.88 -40.66 -50.11
N VAL A 8 -39.01 -39.59 -49.32
CA VAL A 8 -37.96 -38.58 -49.17
C VAL A 8 -36.76 -39.18 -48.43
N SER A 9 -35.62 -39.24 -49.09
CA SER A 9 -34.36 -39.82 -48.63
C SER A 9 -33.71 -39.00 -47.49
N ARG A 10 -34.05 -39.33 -46.24
CA ARG A 10 -33.52 -38.72 -45.01
C ARG A 10 -32.16 -39.28 -44.57
N GLY A 11 -31.17 -39.30 -45.48
CA GLY A 11 -29.91 -40.03 -45.28
C GLY A 11 -28.63 -39.22 -45.05
N ARG A 12 -28.62 -37.89 -45.19
CA ARG A 12 -27.34 -37.13 -45.28
C ARG A 12 -27.24 -35.81 -44.48
N GLU A 13 -28.26 -35.45 -43.71
CA GLU A 13 -28.31 -34.18 -42.97
C GLU A 13 -27.86 -34.28 -41.50
N ARG A 14 -27.64 -35.49 -40.97
CA ARG A 14 -27.33 -35.68 -39.54
C ARG A 14 -25.88 -35.39 -39.13
N GLY A 15 -24.92 -35.39 -40.07
CA GLY A 15 -23.50 -35.11 -39.77
C GLY A 15 -23.16 -33.62 -39.65
N ILE A 16 -23.81 -32.77 -40.46
CA ILE A 16 -23.50 -31.33 -40.54
C ILE A 16 -24.02 -30.58 -39.30
N SER A 17 -25.18 -30.98 -38.76
CA SER A 17 -25.73 -30.37 -37.54
C SER A 17 -24.80 -30.50 -36.34
N LEU A 18 -24.14 -31.66 -36.17
CA LEU A 18 -23.19 -31.87 -35.07
C LEU A 18 -21.95 -30.98 -35.20
N ILE A 19 -21.42 -30.79 -36.41
CA ILE A 19 -20.29 -29.90 -36.68
C ILE A 19 -20.66 -28.44 -36.36
N ILE A 20 -21.84 -27.99 -36.78
CA ILE A 20 -22.31 -26.63 -36.49
C ILE A 20 -22.45 -26.42 -34.97
N VAL A 21 -23.07 -27.38 -34.26
CA VAL A 21 -23.21 -27.29 -32.80
C VAL A 21 -21.85 -27.26 -32.11
N LEU A 22 -20.88 -28.08 -32.53
CA LEU A 22 -19.52 -28.06 -31.97
C LEU A 22 -18.83 -26.70 -32.20
N ILE A 23 -18.94 -26.13 -33.40
CA ILE A 23 -18.36 -24.81 -33.69
C ILE A 23 -19.02 -23.74 -32.82
N LEU A 24 -20.35 -23.74 -32.70
CA LEU A 24 -21.07 -22.78 -31.86
C LEU A 24 -20.66 -22.92 -30.38
N LEU A 25 -20.53 -24.15 -29.87
CA LEU A 25 -20.06 -24.40 -28.51
C LEU A 25 -18.62 -23.91 -28.29
N VAL A 26 -17.73 -24.09 -29.27
CA VAL A 26 -16.35 -23.58 -29.20
C VAL A 26 -16.34 -22.05 -29.17
N VAL A 27 -17.11 -21.39 -30.03
CA VAL A 27 -17.19 -19.93 -30.07
C VAL A 27 -17.71 -19.37 -28.74
N ILE A 28 -18.79 -19.94 -28.20
CA ILE A 28 -19.36 -19.53 -26.90
C ILE A 28 -18.38 -19.82 -25.76
N GLY A 29 -17.70 -20.98 -25.79
CA GLY A 29 -16.70 -21.32 -24.79
C GLY A 29 -15.51 -20.35 -24.76
N LEU A 30 -15.04 -19.94 -25.94
CA LEU A 30 -13.96 -18.96 -26.06
C LEU A 30 -14.38 -17.58 -25.56
N THR A 31 -15.59 -17.10 -25.87
CA THR A 31 -16.09 -15.81 -25.38
C THR A 31 -16.35 -15.82 -23.87
N ALA A 32 -16.88 -16.91 -23.32
CA ALA A 32 -17.04 -17.07 -21.88
C ALA A 32 -15.68 -17.08 -21.16
N ALA A 33 -14.68 -17.78 -21.72
CA ALA A 33 -13.34 -17.85 -21.15
C ALA A 33 -12.62 -16.49 -21.13
N THR A 34 -12.73 -15.69 -22.20
CA THR A 34 -12.14 -14.35 -22.22
C THR A 34 -12.83 -13.40 -21.24
N ALA A 35 -14.16 -13.45 -21.13
CA ALA A 35 -14.91 -12.66 -20.16
C ALA A 35 -14.52 -12.98 -18.71
N MET A 36 -14.40 -14.26 -18.34
CA MET A 36 -13.99 -14.68 -16.99
C MET A 36 -12.55 -14.26 -16.65
N ARG A 37 -11.63 -14.37 -17.62
CA ARG A 37 -10.24 -13.89 -17.45
C ARG A 37 -10.19 -12.36 -17.26
N GLY A 38 -10.98 -11.63 -18.04
CA GLY A 38 -11.13 -10.17 -17.89
C GLY A 38 -11.65 -9.77 -16.51
N ALA A 39 -12.71 -10.44 -16.03
CA ALA A 39 -13.27 -10.19 -14.70
C ALA A 39 -12.25 -10.47 -13.57
N THR A 40 -11.52 -11.58 -13.67
CA THR A 40 -10.48 -11.94 -12.68
C THR A 40 -9.33 -10.92 -12.68
N SER A 41 -8.92 -10.45 -13.85
CA SER A 41 -7.88 -9.42 -13.98
C SER A 41 -8.34 -8.10 -13.37
N SER A 42 -9.56 -7.66 -13.69
CA SER A 42 -10.14 -6.43 -13.13
C SER A 42 -10.28 -6.51 -11.60
N GLN A 43 -10.74 -7.64 -11.07
CA GLN A 43 -10.86 -7.84 -9.62
C GLN A 43 -9.51 -7.73 -8.90
N ARG A 44 -8.44 -8.25 -9.49
CA ARG A 44 -7.08 -8.13 -8.92
C ARG A 44 -6.60 -6.68 -8.92
N VAL A 45 -6.79 -5.96 -10.02
CA VAL A 45 -6.43 -4.53 -10.10
C VAL A 45 -7.21 -3.72 -9.07
N THR A 46 -8.53 -3.92 -8.98
CA THR A 46 -9.37 -3.24 -7.99
C THR A 46 -8.95 -3.57 -6.56
N ASN A 47 -8.59 -4.82 -6.27
CA ASN A 47 -8.12 -5.18 -4.92
C ASN A 47 -6.77 -4.52 -4.60
N ASN A 48 -5.82 -4.49 -5.53
CA ASN A 48 -4.54 -3.84 -5.33
C ASN A 48 -4.71 -2.33 -5.08
N VAL A 49 -5.51 -1.65 -5.90
CA VAL A 49 -5.85 -0.23 -5.71
C VAL A 49 -6.50 -0.01 -4.34
N ARG A 50 -7.37 -0.92 -3.88
CA ARG A 50 -7.95 -0.84 -2.53
C ARG A 50 -6.89 -0.97 -1.44
N MET A 51 -5.92 -1.88 -1.59
CA MET A 51 -4.82 -2.04 -0.63
C MET A 51 -3.95 -0.79 -0.55
N ASP A 52 -3.61 -0.20 -1.70
CA ASP A 52 -2.82 1.03 -1.77
C ASP A 52 -3.56 2.21 -1.12
N ASN A 53 -4.85 2.38 -1.40
CA ASN A 53 -5.66 3.44 -0.78
C ASN A 53 -5.75 3.29 0.75
N LEU A 54 -5.82 2.06 1.26
CA LEU A 54 -5.80 1.83 2.71
C LEU A 54 -4.43 2.17 3.30
N ALA A 55 -3.35 1.69 2.68
CA ALA A 55 -1.99 2.04 3.09
C ALA A 55 -1.76 3.56 3.08
N GLN A 56 -2.30 4.28 2.10
CA GLN A 56 -2.22 5.74 2.03
C GLN A 56 -2.98 6.43 3.15
N GLN A 57 -4.21 6.02 3.44
CA GLN A 57 -4.98 6.55 4.58
C GLN A 57 -4.24 6.35 5.90
N TYR A 58 -3.63 5.18 6.08
CA TYR A 58 -2.81 4.88 7.24
C TYR A 58 -1.54 5.73 7.31
N ALA A 59 -0.85 5.93 6.19
CA ALA A 59 0.31 6.81 6.12
C ALA A 59 -0.07 8.25 6.49
N GLU A 60 -1.20 8.75 5.99
CA GLU A 60 -1.69 10.09 6.33
C GLU A 60 -2.06 10.19 7.81
N SER A 61 -2.70 9.18 8.39
CA SER A 61 -3.01 9.17 9.83
C SER A 61 -1.75 9.25 10.70
N ALA A 62 -0.68 8.52 10.33
CA ALA A 62 0.59 8.57 11.03
C ALA A 62 1.26 9.94 10.87
N LEU A 63 1.24 10.49 9.66
CA LEU A 63 1.79 11.81 9.37
C LEU A 63 1.10 12.89 10.22
N ARG A 64 -0.25 12.94 10.18
CA ARG A 64 -1.05 13.92 10.92
C ARG A 64 -0.81 13.85 12.42
N TYR A 65 -0.69 12.65 12.98
CA TYR A 65 -0.39 12.48 14.39
C TYR A 65 0.99 13.04 14.76
N CYS A 66 2.02 12.73 13.98
CA CYS A 66 3.37 13.18 14.27
C CYS A 66 3.53 14.69 14.06
N GLU A 67 2.90 15.25 13.03
CA GLU A 67 2.78 16.70 12.85
C GLU A 67 2.12 17.34 14.08
N ALA A 68 0.96 16.81 14.52
CA ALA A 68 0.26 17.34 15.69
C ALA A 68 1.12 17.27 16.97
N GLN A 69 1.88 16.19 17.17
CA GLN A 69 2.83 16.09 18.29
C GLN A 69 3.95 17.13 18.20
N LEU A 70 4.49 17.38 17.01
CA LEU A 70 5.56 18.36 16.82
C LEU A 70 5.08 19.81 16.99
N GLN A 71 3.79 20.09 16.83
CA GLN A 71 3.19 21.38 17.15
C GLN A 71 3.02 21.61 18.67
N LEU A 72 3.10 20.56 19.50
CA LEU A 72 3.06 20.70 20.96
C LEU A 72 4.40 21.23 21.49
N ALA A 73 4.34 21.87 22.66
CA ALA A 73 5.52 22.17 23.45
C ALA A 73 6.30 20.88 23.78
N ASP A 74 7.63 20.95 23.76
CA ASP A 74 8.51 19.77 23.84
C ASP A 74 8.19 18.82 25.02
N ALA A 75 7.88 19.38 26.19
CA ALA A 75 7.54 18.62 27.39
C ALA A 75 6.25 17.79 27.25
N ALA A 76 5.32 18.19 26.38
CA ALA A 76 4.03 17.54 26.15
C ALA A 76 4.06 16.50 25.01
N ARG A 77 5.17 16.41 24.27
CA ARG A 77 5.33 15.45 23.17
C ARG A 77 5.50 14.03 23.69
N VAL A 78 5.12 13.05 22.87
CA VAL A 78 5.58 11.67 23.04
C VAL A 78 7.11 11.60 23.08
N ASN A 79 7.66 10.67 23.86
CA ASN A 79 9.10 10.59 24.11
C ASN A 79 9.94 10.46 22.82
N SER A 80 9.43 9.78 21.79
CA SER A 80 10.08 9.64 20.49
C SER A 80 10.17 10.94 19.69
N LEU A 81 9.33 11.95 19.97
CA LEU A 81 9.30 13.22 19.24
C LEU A 81 9.77 14.42 20.07
N LYS A 82 10.42 14.16 21.20
CA LYS A 82 11.11 15.20 21.98
C LYS A 82 12.36 15.67 21.26
N LEU A 83 12.67 16.96 21.36
CA LEU A 83 13.83 17.61 20.72
C LEU A 83 15.15 16.89 21.01
N ALA A 84 15.31 16.38 22.24
CA ALA A 84 16.52 15.64 22.65
C ALA A 84 16.74 14.33 21.87
N VAL A 85 15.70 13.80 21.24
CA VAL A 85 15.70 12.52 20.52
C VAL A 85 15.72 12.73 19.00
N ILE A 86 15.27 13.89 18.51
CA ILE A 86 15.20 14.18 17.08
C ILE A 86 16.62 14.34 16.51
N PRO A 87 17.04 13.50 15.55
CA PRO A 87 18.36 13.59 14.94
C PRO A 87 18.45 14.85 14.07
N ALA A 88 19.59 15.53 14.17
CA ALA A 88 19.97 16.60 13.27
C ALA A 88 20.84 16.05 12.14
N VAL A 89 20.36 16.20 10.90
CA VAL A 89 21.02 15.77 9.67
C VAL A 89 21.54 17.00 8.94
N ASN A 90 22.85 17.08 8.75
CA ASN A 90 23.45 18.19 8.03
C ASN A 90 23.52 17.92 6.52
N MET A 91 22.49 18.35 5.79
CA MET A 91 22.42 18.21 4.33
C MET A 91 23.35 19.16 3.57
N THR A 92 24.09 20.05 4.23
CA THR A 92 25.14 20.84 3.54
C THR A 92 26.38 20.00 3.19
N VAL A 93 26.52 18.81 3.80
CA VAL A 93 27.65 17.92 3.58
C VAL A 93 27.32 16.94 2.46
N VAL A 94 28.10 17.00 1.37
CA VAL A 94 27.96 16.13 0.21
C VAL A 94 28.01 14.65 0.63
N GLY A 95 27.05 13.85 0.15
CA GLY A 95 26.93 12.43 0.45
C GLY A 95 26.16 12.10 1.73
N THR A 96 25.72 13.10 2.49
CA THR A 96 24.80 12.88 3.62
C THR A 96 23.41 12.53 3.09
N VAL A 97 22.80 11.51 3.68
CA VAL A 97 21.43 11.08 3.39
C VAL A 97 20.53 11.31 4.61
N GLY A 98 19.22 11.41 4.38
CA GLY A 98 18.26 11.55 5.47
C GLY A 98 18.32 10.36 6.43
N ALA A 99 18.04 10.59 7.70
CA ALA A 99 17.91 9.52 8.67
C ALA A 99 16.72 8.62 8.31
N TRP A 100 15.63 9.18 7.77
CA TRP A 100 14.49 8.43 7.24
C TRP A 100 14.84 7.46 6.10
N GLU A 101 15.92 7.70 5.34
CA GLU A 101 16.36 6.80 4.26
C GLU A 101 17.05 5.55 4.82
N GLN A 102 17.54 5.62 6.06
CA GLN A 102 18.22 4.51 6.71
C GLN A 102 17.23 3.44 7.15
N THR A 103 17.45 2.19 6.72
CA THR A 103 16.61 1.05 7.14
C THR A 103 16.52 0.91 8.65
N VAL A 104 17.61 1.23 9.38
CA VAL A 104 17.64 1.13 10.85
C VAL A 104 16.59 2.01 11.52
N SER A 105 16.24 3.17 10.94
CA SER A 105 15.20 4.08 11.46
C SER A 105 13.83 3.41 11.59
N TRP A 106 13.65 2.32 10.86
CA TRP A 106 12.39 1.64 10.64
C TRP A 106 12.32 0.23 11.21
N THR A 107 13.48 -0.38 11.49
CA THR A 107 13.61 -1.71 12.06
C THR A 107 14.15 -1.68 13.49
N GLY A 108 14.82 -0.60 13.89
CA GLY A 108 15.31 -0.40 15.24
C GLY A 108 14.21 -0.24 16.28
N VAL A 109 14.57 -0.46 17.54
CA VAL A 109 13.66 -0.32 18.69
C VAL A 109 13.45 1.17 18.98
N PRO A 110 12.21 1.67 19.04
CA PRO A 110 11.95 3.05 19.45
C PRO A 110 12.64 3.39 20.78
N GLY A 111 13.30 4.56 20.82
CA GLY A 111 14.04 5.01 21.99
C GLY A 111 15.44 4.41 22.20
N SER A 112 15.95 3.54 21.30
CA SER A 112 17.30 2.97 21.43
C SER A 112 18.45 3.90 21.04
N GLY A 113 18.17 5.18 20.76
CA GLY A 113 19.14 6.15 20.24
C GLY A 113 19.28 6.14 18.71
N GLY A 114 19.90 7.18 18.15
CA GLY A 114 20.04 7.37 16.70
C GLY A 114 18.71 7.61 15.98
N ALA A 115 18.66 7.32 14.67
CA ALA A 115 17.50 7.63 13.83
C ALA A 115 16.24 6.80 14.18
N SER A 116 16.40 5.59 14.72
CA SER A 116 15.29 4.75 15.20
C SER A 116 14.63 5.32 16.45
N ALA A 117 15.27 6.24 17.16
CA ALA A 117 14.75 6.79 18.39
C ALA A 117 13.49 7.65 18.17
N THR A 118 13.36 8.25 16.97
CA THR A 118 12.16 9.02 16.60
C THR A 118 11.04 8.22 15.99
N ARG A 119 11.28 6.91 15.76
CA ARG A 119 10.27 6.00 15.27
C ARG A 119 9.09 5.96 16.23
N THR A 120 7.98 6.51 15.79
CA THR A 120 6.75 6.63 16.55
C THR A 120 5.72 5.73 15.91
N VAL A 121 5.32 4.70 16.64
CA VAL A 121 4.23 3.80 16.23
C VAL A 121 2.91 4.44 16.62
N LEU A 122 1.99 4.50 15.66
CA LEU A 122 0.68 5.11 15.88
C LEU A 122 -0.13 4.26 16.86
N PRO A 123 -0.80 4.84 17.87
CA PRO A 123 -1.68 4.09 18.75
C PRO A 123 -2.89 3.54 17.99
N ALA A 124 -3.32 2.31 18.28
CA ALA A 124 -4.45 1.65 17.60
C ALA A 124 -5.73 2.49 17.57
N ALA A 125 -5.98 3.28 18.62
CA ALA A 125 -7.15 4.17 18.70
C ALA A 125 -7.20 5.25 17.60
N GLN A 126 -6.07 5.56 16.94
CA GLN A 126 -6.00 6.58 15.89
C GLN A 126 -6.38 6.05 14.50
N TYR A 127 -6.37 4.73 14.30
CA TYR A 127 -6.58 4.13 12.97
C TYR A 127 -7.50 2.89 12.98
N SER A 128 -7.96 2.45 14.15
CA SER A 128 -8.92 1.34 14.27
C SER A 128 -10.21 1.82 14.95
N THR A 129 -11.34 1.40 14.39
CA THR A 129 -12.66 1.62 15.00
C THR A 129 -13.11 0.32 15.65
N ALA A 130 -13.64 0.39 16.87
CA ALA A 130 -14.19 -0.77 17.56
C ALA A 130 -15.26 -1.45 16.67
N GLY A 131 -15.07 -2.73 16.36
CA GLY A 131 -16.01 -3.52 15.55
C GLY A 131 -15.65 -3.72 14.07
N VAL A 132 -14.59 -3.08 13.56
CA VAL A 132 -14.13 -3.26 12.17
C VAL A 132 -12.71 -3.83 12.14
N SER A 133 -12.61 -5.17 12.18
CA SER A 133 -11.31 -5.88 12.19
C SER A 133 -10.74 -6.14 10.79
N SER A 134 -11.58 -6.19 9.75
CA SER A 134 -11.21 -6.62 8.40
C SER A 134 -10.29 -5.65 7.64
N SER A 135 -10.02 -4.47 8.21
CA SER A 135 -9.21 -3.42 7.60
C SER A 135 -8.01 -3.02 8.46
N VAL A 136 -7.88 -3.55 9.69
CA VAL A 136 -6.78 -3.19 10.58
C VAL A 136 -5.48 -3.73 10.01
N PRO A 137 -4.43 -2.90 9.88
CA PRO A 137 -3.18 -3.34 9.30
C PRO A 137 -2.44 -4.29 10.25
N ALA A 138 -1.86 -5.37 9.70
CA ALA A 138 -1.07 -6.32 10.48
C ALA A 138 0.14 -5.66 11.15
N ARG A 139 0.67 -4.61 10.51
CA ARG A 139 1.70 -3.73 11.05
C ARG A 139 1.10 -2.34 11.30
N PRO A 140 1.27 -1.77 12.51
CA PRO A 140 0.75 -0.45 12.80
C PRO A 140 1.43 0.61 11.92
N PRO A 141 0.70 1.67 11.53
CA PRO A 141 1.31 2.83 10.87
C PRO A 141 2.35 3.48 11.77
N GLU A 142 3.36 4.09 11.17
CA GLU A 142 4.47 4.66 11.94
C GLU A 142 5.10 5.86 11.24
N CYS A 143 5.77 6.72 11.99
CA CYS A 143 6.49 7.87 11.46
C CYS A 143 7.88 7.99 12.09
N VAL A 144 8.75 8.75 11.45
CA VAL A 144 10.02 9.24 11.99
C VAL A 144 10.10 10.74 11.73
N ALA A 145 10.82 11.44 12.59
CA ALA A 145 11.11 12.87 12.42
C ALA A 145 12.62 13.11 12.51
N GLU A 146 13.10 14.10 11.75
CA GLU A 146 14.48 14.58 11.78
C GLU A 146 14.51 16.09 11.49
N THR A 147 15.55 16.77 11.95
CA THR A 147 15.84 18.15 11.53
C THR A 147 16.91 18.11 10.45
N GLN A 148 16.67 18.80 9.34
CA GLN A 148 17.63 18.91 8.24
C GLN A 148 18.15 20.33 8.15
N THR A 149 19.47 20.49 8.18
CA THR A 149 20.12 21.77 7.88
C THR A 149 20.46 21.81 6.40
N LEU A 150 19.83 22.73 5.66
CA LEU A 150 20.05 22.90 4.24
C LEU A 150 20.98 24.08 3.93
N ALA A 151 21.66 23.98 2.79
CA ALA A 151 22.52 25.03 2.29
C ALA A 151 21.67 26.24 1.86
N GLY A 152 22.07 27.43 2.31
CA GLY A 152 21.41 28.70 2.02
C GLY A 152 22.25 29.86 2.52
N SER A 153 21.81 31.09 2.22
CA SER A 153 22.39 32.31 2.78
C SER A 153 21.28 33.13 3.45
N PRO A 154 21.01 32.97 4.76
CA PRO A 154 21.66 32.05 5.71
C PRO A 154 21.22 30.58 5.50
N THR A 155 21.93 29.64 6.14
CA THR A 155 21.45 28.25 6.25
C THR A 155 20.12 28.24 6.98
N PHE A 156 19.25 27.30 6.60
CA PHE A 156 17.94 27.14 7.21
C PHE A 156 17.74 25.70 7.66
N THR A 157 17.03 25.53 8.77
CA THR A 157 16.70 24.23 9.33
C THR A 157 15.22 23.97 9.13
N VAL A 158 14.89 22.77 8.64
CA VAL A 158 13.50 22.30 8.52
C VAL A 158 13.34 21.01 9.30
N THR A 159 12.13 20.76 9.80
CA THR A 159 11.81 19.45 10.38
C THR A 159 11.14 18.60 9.31
N VAL A 160 11.75 17.48 8.96
CA VAL A 160 11.18 16.51 8.03
C VAL A 160 10.52 15.40 8.82
N VAL A 161 9.26 15.13 8.49
CA VAL A 161 8.48 14.02 9.04
C VAL A 161 8.18 13.06 7.91
N THR A 162 8.61 11.82 8.07
CA THR A 162 8.33 10.75 7.11
C THR A 162 7.43 9.73 7.79
N ALA A 163 6.32 9.39 7.16
CA ALA A 163 5.33 8.44 7.66
C ALA A 163 5.15 7.27 6.72
N ARG A 164 4.81 6.11 7.28
CA ARG A 164 4.53 4.88 6.55
C ARG A 164 3.22 4.29 6.98
N GLY A 165 2.41 3.95 5.99
CA GLY A 165 1.21 3.16 6.16
C GLY A 165 1.35 1.83 5.44
N PHE A 166 0.72 0.81 6.02
CA PHE A 166 0.82 -0.57 5.56
C PHE A 166 -0.57 -1.07 5.21
N SER A 167 -0.69 -1.81 4.11
CA SER A 167 -1.94 -2.49 3.80
C SER A 167 -2.20 -3.64 4.81
N PRO A 168 -3.46 -4.11 4.94
CA PRO A 168 -3.78 -5.22 5.83
C PRO A 168 -3.04 -6.53 5.57
N ASP A 169 -2.68 -6.79 4.31
CA ASP A 169 -1.93 -7.95 3.86
C ASP A 169 -0.40 -7.74 3.84
N TYR A 170 0.08 -6.60 4.36
CA TYR A 170 1.50 -6.29 4.39
C TYR A 170 2.30 -7.31 5.22
N THR A 171 3.36 -7.83 4.63
CA THR A 171 4.36 -8.68 5.30
C THR A 171 5.76 -8.29 4.88
N ASN A 172 6.71 -8.43 5.80
CA ASN A 172 8.13 -8.19 5.52
C ASN A 172 9.00 -9.39 5.92
N ASP A 173 10.15 -9.52 5.28
CA ASP A 173 11.17 -10.49 5.68
C ASP A 173 11.91 -10.05 6.96
N GLY A 174 12.83 -10.88 7.46
CA GLY A 174 13.64 -10.56 8.63
C GLY A 174 14.60 -9.37 8.45
N ALA A 175 14.83 -8.92 7.22
CA ALA A 175 15.63 -7.73 6.89
C ALA A 175 14.79 -6.46 6.78
N GLY A 176 13.45 -6.57 6.82
CA GLY A 176 12.52 -5.45 6.71
C GLY A 176 12.06 -5.15 5.28
N ASN A 177 12.40 -5.98 4.29
CA ASN A 177 11.93 -5.80 2.91
C ASN A 177 10.49 -6.31 2.76
N THR A 178 9.69 -5.61 1.96
CA THR A 178 8.31 -6.01 1.66
C THR A 178 8.27 -7.34 0.89
N VAL A 179 7.50 -8.31 1.39
CA VAL A 179 7.27 -9.62 0.76
C VAL A 179 5.90 -9.66 0.08
N SER A 180 4.88 -9.09 0.73
CA SER A 180 3.51 -8.99 0.22
C SER A 180 2.81 -7.75 0.75
N GLY A 181 1.70 -7.37 0.13
CA GLY A 181 0.95 -6.15 0.41
C GLY A 181 1.63 -4.89 -0.12
N ALA A 182 1.20 -3.75 0.42
CA ALA A 182 1.64 -2.42 0.02
C ALA A 182 2.18 -1.64 1.23
N VAL A 183 3.19 -0.81 0.96
CA VAL A 183 3.70 0.21 1.88
C VAL A 183 3.70 1.54 1.16
N VAL A 184 3.05 2.54 1.76
CA VAL A 184 3.01 3.90 1.24
C VAL A 184 3.85 4.78 2.15
N TRP A 185 4.71 5.59 1.55
CA TRP A 185 5.57 6.54 2.23
C TRP A 185 5.07 7.95 1.93
N LEU A 186 4.85 8.74 2.97
CA LEU A 186 4.51 10.15 2.86
C LEU A 186 5.54 10.98 3.60
N GLN A 187 5.85 12.15 3.08
CA GLN A 187 6.81 13.06 3.69
C GLN A 187 6.20 14.45 3.79
N SER A 188 6.41 15.09 4.92
CA SER A 188 6.04 16.47 5.21
C SER A 188 7.25 17.24 5.71
N ILE A 189 7.27 18.54 5.41
CA ILE A 189 8.33 19.46 5.83
C ILE A 189 7.67 20.57 6.63
N LEU A 190 8.05 20.67 7.90
CA LEU A 190 7.56 21.66 8.84
C LEU A 190 8.63 22.72 9.08
N ASN A 191 8.19 23.97 9.16
CA ASN A 191 8.99 25.07 9.68
C ASN A 191 8.47 25.37 11.10
N LEU A 192 9.25 25.00 12.11
CA LEU A 192 8.90 25.08 13.54
C LEU A 192 9.75 26.13 14.25
#